data_AF-A0A2T6BZB8-F1
#
_entry.id   AF-A0A2T6BZB8-F1
#
_cell.length_a   1.000
_cell.length_b   1.000
_cell.length_c   1.000
_cell.angle_alpha   90.00
_cell.angle_beta   90.00
_cell.angle_gamma   90.00
#
_symmetry.space_group_name_H-M   'P 1'
#
loop_
_entity.id
_entity.type
_entity.pdbx_description
1 polymer ?
#
loop_
_entity_poly.entity_id
_entity_poly.type
_entity_poly.pdbx_seq_one_letter_code
_entity_poly.pdbx_strand_id
1 'polypeptide(L)' 'MEKQPLRVQLLTQKGESFQIKLPHLDIPVTVDREIYQRMCKDPNYQFSNAALAS' A
#
# COMPACT_ATOMS: atom_id res chain seq x y z
N MET A 1 21.60 2.04 10.56
CA MET A 1 21.16 2.06 9.16
C MET A 1 19.71 2.50 9.14
N GLU A 2 19.43 3.68 8.62
CA GLU A 2 18.05 4.14 8.44
C GLU A 2 17.43 3.31 7.30
N LYS A 3 16.42 2.49 7.62
CA LYS A 3 15.68 1.76 6.60
C LYS A 3 14.76 2.75 5.89
N GLN A 4 14.96 2.95 4.60
CA GLN A 4 14.03 3.75 3.80
C GLN A 4 12.69 3.02 3.69
N PRO A 5 11.55 3.74 3.76
CA PRO A 5 10.25 3.13 3.62
C PRO A 5 10.08 2.49 2.24
N LEU A 6 9.38 1.35 2.21
CA LEU A 6 9.05 0.66 0.99
C LEU A 6 7.99 1.46 0.22
N ARG A 7 8.34 1.90 -0.99
CA ARG A 7 7.39 2.59 -1.86
C ARG A 7 6.40 1.60 -2.44
N VAL A 8 5.13 1.77 -2.10
CA VAL A 8 4.03 0.92 -2.54
C VAL A 8 2.97 1.74 -3.27
N GLN A 9 2.16 1.07 -4.08
CA GLN A 9 1.10 1.70 -4.85
C GLN A 9 -0.21 0.94 -4.69
N LEU A 10 -1.30 1.64 -4.39
CA LEU A 10 -2.65 1.10 -4.49
C LEU A 10 -3.05 1.08 -5.98
N LEU A 11 -3.34 -0.11 -6.52
CA LEU A 11 -3.77 -0.30 -7.91
C LEU A 11 -5.28 -0.26 -8.06
N THR A 12 -6.01 -1.00 -7.22
CA THR A 12 -7.47 -1.02 -7.25
C THR A 12 -8.04 -1.26 -5.86
N GLN A 13 -9.26 -0.75 -5.65
CA GLN A 13 -10.11 -1.14 -4.52
C GLN A 13 -11.38 -1.79 -5.08
N LYS A 14 -11.75 -2.96 -4.54
CA LYS A 14 -13.01 -3.66 -4.84
C LYS A 14 -13.69 -4.01 -3.52
N GLY A 15 -14.66 -3.20 -3.12
CA GLY A 15 -15.29 -3.31 -1.80
C GLY A 15 -14.26 -3.17 -0.68
N GLU A 16 -14.07 -4.25 0.09
CA GLU A 16 -13.13 -4.32 1.21
C GLU A 16 -11.77 -4.93 0.84
N SER A 17 -11.55 -5.24 -0.44
CA SER A 17 -10.29 -5.76 -0.96
C SER A 17 -9.49 -4.68 -1.69
N PHE A 18 -8.21 -4.57 -1.36
CA PHE A 18 -7.26 -3.57 -1.88
C PHE A 18 -6.10 -4.28 -2.55
N GLN A 19 -5.83 -3.95 -3.81
CA GLN A 19 -4.71 -4.52 -4.55
C GLN A 19 -3.53 -3.57 -4.52
N ILE A 20 -2.40 -4.03 -3.97
CA ILE A 20 -1.21 -3.22 -3.72
C ILE A 20 -0.03 -3.77 -4.54
N LYS A 21 0.65 -2.90 -5.27
CA LYS A 21 1.92 -3.19 -5.94
C LYS A 21 3.07 -2.88 -4.99
N LEU A 22 3.92 -3.88 -4.76
CA LEU A 22 5.19 -3.75 -4.05
C LEU A 22 6.33 -3.61 -5.06
N PRO A 23 7.42 -2.92 -4.72
CA PRO A 23 8.47 -2.56 -5.67
C PRO A 23 9.34 -3.75 -6.12
N HIS A 24 9.36 -4.83 -5.34
CA HIS A 24 10.13 -6.05 -5.63
C HIS A 24 9.25 -7.27 -5.89
N LEU A 25 7.96 -7.05 -6.18
CA LEU A 25 7.03 -8.13 -6.44
C LEU A 25 6.28 -7.86 -7.73
N ASP A 26 6.42 -8.77 -8.71
CA ASP A 26 5.75 -8.64 -10.01
C ASP A 26 4.23 -8.75 -9.89
N ILE A 27 3.75 -9.63 -9.02
CA ILE A 27 2.34 -9.87 -8.79
C ILE A 27 1.82 -8.92 -7.70
N PRO A 28 0.77 -8.12 -7.96
CA PRO A 28 0.17 -7.31 -6.92
C PRO A 28 -0.47 -8.17 -5.82
N VAL A 29 -0.38 -7.71 -4.57
CA VAL A 29 -0.94 -8.39 -3.41
C VAL A 29 -2.33 -7.85 -3.14
N THR A 30 -3.29 -8.75 -2.92
CA THR A 30 -4.62 -8.35 -2.42
C THR A 30 -4.63 -8.43 -0.91
N VAL A 31 -5.00 -7.34 -0.26
CA VAL A 31 -5.15 -7.25 1.19
C VAL A 31 -6.56 -6.76 1.54
N ASP A 32 -7.03 -7.07 2.73
CA ASP A 32 -8.28 -6.52 3.25
C ASP A 32 -8.12 -5.09 3.79
N ARG A 33 -9.25 -4.50 4.20
CA ARG A 33 -9.33 -3.15 4.75
C ARG A 33 -8.47 -2.94 6.00
N GLU A 34 -8.43 -3.91 6.91
CA GLU A 34 -7.68 -3.77 8.16
C GLU A 34 -6.19 -3.70 7.87
N ILE A 35 -5.69 -4.62 7.02
CA ILE A 35 -4.28 -4.64 6.61
C ILE A 35 -3.93 -3.35 5.85
N TYR A 36 -4.75 -2.94 4.89
CA TYR A 36 -4.53 -1.70 4.16
C TYR A 36 -4.41 -0.49 5.09
N GLN A 37 -5.31 -0.35 6.06
CA GLN A 37 -5.26 0.75 7.04
C GLN A 37 -4.02 0.71 7.94
N ARG A 38 -3.55 -0.48 8.32
CA ARG A 38 -2.29 -0.64 9.06
C ARG A 38 -1.10 -0.21 8.20
N MET A 39 -1.03 -0.66 6.95
CA MET A 39 0.04 -0.28 6.03
C MET A 39 0.10 1.23 5.79
N CYS A 40 -1.05 1.91 5.68
CA CYS A 40 -1.09 3.37 5.51
C CYS A 40 -0.55 4.16 6.72
N LYS A 41 -0.58 3.57 7.92
CA LYS A 41 -0.11 4.22 9.16
C LYS A 41 1.31 3.81 9.55
N ASP A 42 1.83 2.76 8.93
CA ASP A 42 3.12 2.17 9.26
C ASP A 42 4.24 2.93 8.53
N PRO A 43 5.23 3.49 9.26
CA PRO A 43 6.33 4.25 8.66
C PRO A 43 7.25 3.40 7.77
N ASN A 44 7.11 2.08 7.75
CA ASN A 44 7.84 1.20 6.84
C ASN A 44 7.28 1.23 5.41
N TYR A 45 6.09 1.81 5.18
CA TYR A 45 5.48 1.90 3.87
C TYR A 45 5.24 3.36 3.47
N GLN A 46 5.50 3.65 2.20
CA GLN A 46 5.21 4.94 1.60
C GLN A 46 4.30 4.74 0.39
N PHE A 47 3.03 5.11 0.52
CA PHE A 47 2.07 5.05 -0.58
C PHE A 47 2.30 6.22 -1.54
N SER A 48 2.50 5.91 -2.82
CA SER A 48 2.80 6.92 -3.85
C SER A 48 1.58 7.73 -4.30
N ASN A 49 0.41 7.52 -3.70
CA ASN A 49 -0.85 8.17 -4.08
C ASN A 49 -1.48 8.88 -2.86
N ALA A 50 -0.98 10.06 -2.54
CA ALA A 50 -1.58 10.97 -1.55
C ALA A 50 -2.80 11.74 -2.09
N ALA A 51 -3.20 11.53 -3.35
CA ALA A 51 -4.18 12.37 -4.06
C ALA A 51 -5.62 11.82 -4.10
N LEU A 52 -5.94 10.73 -3.40
CA LEU A 52 -7.32 10.20 -3.29
C LEU A 52 -7.96 10.45 -1.92
N ALA A 53 -7.40 11.38 -1.15
CA ALA A 53 -8.02 11.92 0.07
C ALA A 53 -8.43 13.37 -0.21
N SER A 54 -9.47 13.55 -1.02
CA SER A 54 -10.19 14.82 -1.19
C SER A 54 -11.66 14.54 -1.40
#